data_AF-A0A9W8N818-F1
#
_entry.id   AF-A0A9W8N818-F1
#
_cell.length_a   1.000
_cell.length_b   1.000
_cell.length_c   1.000
_cell.angle_alpha   90.00
_cell.angle_beta   90.00
_cell.angle_gamma   90.00
#
_symmetry.space_group_name_H-M   'P 1'
#
loop_
_entity.id
_entity.type
_entity.pdbx_description
1 polymer ?
#
loop_
_entity_poly.entity_id
_entity_poly.type
_entity_poly.pdbx_seq_one_letter_code
_entity_poly.pdbx_strand_id
1 'polypeptide(L)'
;MAKKSIYVQTPNLTSTAVINALLEALGRGIEVTVVTSKGMMILEQVLTGGTITSWCLRTFVKRYKRLVKSFTHTGEGPEGSNGIIDLEAGPSKLGSLEIFYFHPLRENQQVPEEPVHSHLKLVTIDDEYAVLGSGNMDRASWFTSQELGILFHSNQLIFPESWKAAEAIETPAKWA
;
A
#
# COMPACT_ATOMS: atom_id res chain seq x y z
N MET A 1 -7.55 15.16 -0.21
CA MET A 1 -7.66 13.69 -0.07
C MET A 1 -7.51 13.07 -1.46
N ALA A 2 -6.90 11.88 -1.56
CA ALA A 2 -6.73 11.14 -2.82
C ALA A 2 -8.07 10.86 -3.50
N LYS A 3 -8.10 10.94 -4.82
CA LYS A 3 -9.30 10.83 -5.67
C LYS A 3 -9.28 9.63 -6.63
N LYS A 4 -8.10 9.14 -7.00
CA LYS A 4 -7.90 8.10 -8.01
C LYS A 4 -6.96 7.00 -7.52
N SER A 5 -5.75 7.33 -7.12
CA SER A 5 -4.69 6.35 -6.87
C SER A 5 -3.76 6.74 -5.72
N ILE A 6 -3.24 5.72 -5.03
CA ILE A 6 -2.17 5.83 -4.04
C ILE A 6 -1.15 4.73 -4.35
N TYR A 7 0.10 5.13 -4.55
CA TYR A 7 1.24 4.21 -4.62
C TYR A 7 2.09 4.39 -3.38
N VAL A 8 2.48 3.29 -2.74
CA VAL A 8 3.37 3.28 -1.58
C VAL A 8 4.52 2.34 -1.88
N GLN A 9 5.75 2.85 -1.81
CA GLN A 9 6.96 2.03 -1.77
C GLN A 9 7.70 2.28 -0.48
N THR A 10 7.90 1.21 0.27
CA THR A 10 8.47 1.29 1.63
C THR A 10 9.16 -0.03 1.97
N PRO A 11 10.32 0.01 2.66
CA PRO A 11 11.02 -1.22 3.02
C PRO A 11 10.21 -2.07 3.99
N ASN A 12 9.56 -1.40 4.96
CA ASN A 12 8.70 -2.02 5.97
C ASN A 12 7.31 -1.36 5.99
N LEU A 13 6.27 -2.16 6.23
CA LEU A 13 4.89 -1.70 6.41
C LEU A 13 4.27 -2.39 7.63
N THR A 14 4.36 -1.72 8.78
CA THR A 14 3.78 -2.19 10.06
C THR A 14 2.95 -1.15 10.79
N SER A 15 2.89 0.09 10.30
CA SER A 15 2.09 1.14 10.91
C SER A 15 0.60 0.87 10.71
N THR A 16 -0.13 0.68 11.81
CA THR A 16 -1.59 0.49 11.80
C THR A 16 -2.32 1.73 11.30
N ALA A 17 -1.80 2.93 11.58
CA ALA A 17 -2.35 4.18 11.06
C ALA A 17 -2.30 4.22 9.53
N VAL A 18 -1.16 3.85 8.94
CA VAL A 18 -1.03 3.75 7.48
C VAL A 18 -1.97 2.71 6.89
N ILE A 19 -2.00 1.49 7.46
CA ILE A 19 -2.86 0.41 6.97
C ILE A 19 -4.35 0.79 7.04
N ASN A 20 -4.78 1.47 8.11
CA ASN A 20 -6.16 1.94 8.23
C ASN A 20 -6.48 3.03 7.19
N ALA A 21 -5.58 4.00 6.99
CA ALA A 21 -5.76 5.05 5.98
C ALA A 21 -5.86 4.47 4.55
N LEU A 22 -5.05 3.46 4.23
CA LEU A 22 -5.12 2.75 2.95
C LEU A 22 -6.42 1.95 2.79
N LEU A 23 -6.90 1.28 3.86
CA LEU A 23 -8.21 0.61 3.84
C LEU A 23 -9.37 1.58 3.64
N GLU A 24 -9.32 2.76 4.28
CA GLU A 24 -10.31 3.81 4.08
C GLU A 24 -10.27 4.33 2.64
N ALA A 25 -9.08 4.51 2.05
CA ALA A 25 -8.95 4.89 0.66
C ALA A 25 -9.56 3.84 -0.28
N LEU A 26 -9.28 2.55 -0.06
CA LEU A 26 -9.90 1.45 -0.81
C LEU A 26 -11.43 1.48 -0.70
N GLY A 27 -11.97 1.75 0.50
CA GLY A 27 -13.41 1.90 0.73
C GLY A 27 -14.05 3.07 -0.03
N ARG A 28 -13.27 4.10 -0.38
CA ARG A 28 -13.70 5.24 -1.20
C ARG A 28 -13.54 5.04 -2.71
N GLY A 29 -13.11 3.86 -3.16
CA GLY A 29 -12.91 3.60 -4.59
C GLY A 29 -11.51 3.89 -5.12
N ILE A 30 -10.54 4.16 -4.25
CA ILE A 30 -9.17 4.53 -4.63
C ILE A 30 -8.34 3.27 -4.93
N GLU A 31 -7.58 3.31 -6.02
CA GLU A 31 -6.62 2.27 -6.38
C GLU A 31 -5.39 2.38 -5.47
N VAL A 32 -5.04 1.30 -4.77
CA VAL A 32 -3.90 1.27 -3.86
C VAL A 32 -2.89 0.23 -4.32
N THR A 33 -1.67 0.68 -4.58
CA THR A 33 -0.52 -0.17 -4.86
C THR A 33 0.50 -0.07 -3.73
N VAL A 34 0.94 -1.20 -3.20
CA VAL A 34 2.00 -1.28 -2.18
C VAL A 34 3.16 -2.12 -2.69
N VAL A 35 4.35 -1.54 -2.72
CA VAL A 35 5.62 -2.20 -3.01
C VAL A 35 6.46 -2.25 -1.74
N THR A 36 6.92 -3.43 -1.35
CA THR A 36 7.76 -3.60 -0.16
C THR A 36 8.85 -4.66 -0.34
N SER A 37 9.68 -4.89 0.66
CA SER A 37 10.78 -5.87 0.61
C SER A 37 10.45 -7.10 1.46
N LYS A 38 10.82 -8.29 0.96
CA LYS A 38 10.61 -9.54 1.70
C LYS A 38 11.78 -9.77 2.68
N GLY A 39 11.46 -9.99 3.95
CA GLY A 39 12.41 -10.48 4.94
C GLY A 39 13.41 -9.44 5.49
N MET A 40 13.24 -8.15 5.17
CA MET A 40 14.12 -7.10 5.67
C MET A 40 13.91 -6.86 7.18
N MET A 41 15.00 -6.70 7.94
CA MET A 41 14.99 -6.16 9.32
C MET A 41 13.95 -6.81 10.26
N ILE A 42 13.74 -8.12 10.17
CA ILE A 42 12.70 -8.84 10.93
C ILE A 42 12.87 -8.63 12.43
N LEU A 43 14.10 -8.75 12.95
CA LEU A 43 14.36 -8.63 14.39
C LEU A 43 14.05 -7.23 14.92
N GLU A 44 14.48 -6.20 14.20
CA GLU A 44 14.19 -4.81 14.57
C GLU A 44 12.70 -4.50 14.52
N GLN A 45 11.98 -5.03 13.53
CA GLN A 45 10.52 -4.90 13.45
C GLN A 45 9.82 -5.55 14.64
N VAL A 46 10.28 -6.72 15.08
CA VAL A 46 9.75 -7.35 16.31
C VAL A 46 10.04 -6.48 17.53
N LEU A 47 11.27 -5.96 17.65
CA LEU A 47 11.69 -5.15 18.79
C LEU A 47 10.92 -3.82 18.90
N THR A 48 10.77 -3.11 17.78
CA THR A 48 10.18 -1.76 17.73
C THR A 48 8.67 -1.76 17.49
N GLY A 49 8.18 -2.80 16.79
CA GLY A 49 6.81 -2.91 16.30
C GLY A 49 5.98 -4.00 16.96
N GLY A 50 6.60 -4.99 17.61
CA GLY A 50 5.91 -6.19 18.12
C GLY A 50 5.28 -7.06 17.01
N THR A 51 5.64 -6.80 15.76
CA THR A 51 5.07 -7.43 14.56
C THR A 51 6.07 -7.36 13.42
N ILE A 52 5.74 -7.96 12.28
CA ILE A 52 6.54 -7.93 11.07
C ILE A 52 5.66 -7.60 9.87
N THR A 53 6.26 -7.02 8.83
CA THR A 53 5.57 -6.56 7.61
C THR A 53 4.71 -7.66 6.99
N SER A 54 5.20 -8.90 6.89
CA SER A 54 4.43 -10.01 6.32
C SER A 54 3.15 -10.32 7.09
N TRP A 55 3.14 -10.17 8.42
CA TRP A 55 1.94 -10.40 9.23
C TRP A 55 0.94 -9.24 9.11
N CYS A 56 1.45 -8.00 9.11
CA CYS A 56 0.63 -6.81 8.86
C CYS A 56 -0.01 -6.85 7.47
N LEU A 57 0.74 -7.24 6.43
CA LEU A 57 0.20 -7.42 5.07
C LEU A 57 -0.87 -8.50 5.00
N ARG A 58 -0.66 -9.67 5.64
CA ARG A 58 -1.69 -10.72 5.72
C ARG A 58 -2.97 -10.20 6.38
N THR A 59 -2.84 -9.43 7.45
CA THR A 59 -3.97 -8.82 8.16
C THR A 59 -4.66 -7.77 7.30
N PHE A 60 -3.89 -6.93 6.59
CA PHE A 60 -4.39 -5.93 5.66
C PHE A 60 -5.21 -6.57 4.54
N VAL A 61 -4.67 -7.59 3.86
CA VAL A 61 -5.37 -8.34 2.81
C VAL A 61 -6.64 -9.01 3.36
N LYS A 62 -6.60 -9.60 4.56
CA LYS A 62 -7.78 -10.20 5.19
C LYS A 62 -8.87 -9.16 5.45
N ARG A 63 -8.51 -7.96 5.89
CA ARG A 63 -9.45 -6.85 6.12
C ARG A 63 -10.04 -6.32 4.81
N TYR A 64 -9.22 -6.13 3.78
CA TYR A 64 -9.69 -5.76 2.45
C TYR A 64 -10.67 -6.81 1.88
N LYS A 65 -10.37 -8.11 2.00
CA LYS A 65 -11.29 -9.18 1.58
C LYS A 65 -12.65 -9.12 2.29
N ARG A 66 -12.69 -8.73 3.57
CA ARG A 66 -13.96 -8.53 4.29
C ARG A 66 -14.73 -7.33 3.73
N LEU A 67 -14.02 -6.24 3.43
CA LEU A 67 -14.60 -5.05 2.82
C LEU A 67 -15.20 -5.35 1.43
N VAL A 68 -14.50 -6.15 0.61
CA VAL A 68 -15.01 -6.66 -0.67
C VAL A 68 -16.32 -7.42 -0.45
N LYS A 69 -16.36 -8.36 0.50
CA LYS A 69 -17.56 -9.14 0.80
C LYS A 69 -18.74 -8.28 1.26
N SER A 70 -18.50 -7.30 2.14
CA SER A 70 -19.58 -6.40 2.57
C SER A 70 -20.15 -5.62 1.38
N PHE A 71 -19.28 -5.20 0.46
CA PHE A 71 -19.68 -4.45 -0.73
C PHE A 71 -20.51 -5.28 -1.71
N THR A 72 -20.13 -6.54 -1.94
CA THR A 72 -20.90 -7.46 -2.78
C THR A 72 -22.25 -7.79 -2.16
N HIS A 73 -22.32 -7.96 -0.82
CA HIS A 73 -23.57 -8.25 -0.13
C HIS A 73 -24.55 -7.07 -0.10
N THR A 74 -24.07 -5.82 -0.08
CA THR A 74 -24.94 -4.64 -0.21
C THR A 74 -25.52 -4.46 -1.62
N GLY A 75 -24.91 -5.05 -2.64
CA GLY A 75 -25.45 -5.06 -4.01
C GLY A 75 -26.46 -6.18 -4.27
N GLU A 76 -26.51 -7.20 -3.40
CA GLU A 76 -27.41 -8.36 -3.46
C GLU A 76 -28.33 -8.35 -2.23
N GLY A 77 -29.21 -7.35 -2.13
CA GLY A 77 -30.24 -7.34 -1.09
C GLY A 77 -31.27 -8.47 -1.30
N PRO A 78 -31.80 -9.11 -0.24
CA PRO A 78 -33.00 -9.92 -0.35
C PRO A 78 -34.16 -9.03 -0.79
N GLU A 79 -35.06 -9.54 -1.62
CA GLU A 79 -36.34 -8.89 -1.90
C GLU A 79 -37.00 -8.44 -0.58
N GLY A 80 -37.04 -7.14 -0.30
CA GLY A 80 -37.96 -6.58 0.71
C GLY A 80 -37.39 -5.96 2.00
N SER A 81 -36.21 -5.33 2.02
CA SER A 81 -35.89 -4.39 3.11
C SER A 81 -35.42 -3.02 2.62
N ASN A 82 -36.23 -2.00 2.91
CA ASN A 82 -36.02 -0.57 2.66
C ASN A 82 -34.80 -0.03 3.46
N GLY A 83 -33.60 -0.44 3.10
CA GLY A 83 -32.43 0.42 3.32
C GLY A 83 -32.59 1.63 2.41
N ILE A 84 -32.50 2.85 2.94
CA ILE A 84 -32.47 4.07 2.13
C ILE A 84 -31.25 3.95 1.21
N ILE A 85 -31.49 3.49 -0.02
CA ILE A 85 -30.52 3.56 -1.11
C ILE A 85 -30.46 5.04 -1.44
N ASP A 86 -29.34 5.68 -1.16
CA ASP A 86 -29.05 7.01 -1.70
C ASP A 86 -28.91 6.86 -3.22
N LEU A 87 -30.05 6.90 -3.92
CA LEU A 87 -30.15 6.73 -5.37
C LEU A 87 -29.31 7.77 -6.14
N GLU A 88 -28.95 8.89 -5.50
CA GLU A 88 -28.12 9.96 -6.06
C GLU A 88 -26.62 9.65 -5.98
N ALA A 89 -26.18 8.73 -5.10
CA ALA A 89 -24.75 8.45 -4.87
C ALA A 89 -24.12 7.47 -5.88
N GLY A 90 -24.93 6.76 -6.67
CA GLY A 90 -24.48 5.67 -7.55
C GLY A 90 -23.85 4.50 -6.78
N PRO A 91 -23.62 3.33 -7.43
CA PRO A 91 -22.85 2.27 -6.81
C PRO A 91 -21.42 2.76 -6.61
N SER A 92 -21.08 3.12 -5.37
CA SER A 92 -19.73 3.51 -5.00
C SER A 92 -18.77 2.37 -5.37
N LYS A 93 -17.94 2.52 -6.40
CA LYS A 93 -17.04 1.44 -6.82
C LYS A 93 -16.01 1.20 -5.71
N LEU A 94 -15.76 -0.05 -5.33
CA LEU A 94 -14.67 -0.38 -4.41
C LEU A 94 -13.31 -0.22 -5.10
N GLY A 95 -12.32 0.30 -4.37
CA GLY A 95 -10.96 0.46 -4.85
C GLY A 95 -10.25 -0.88 -5.00
N SER A 96 -9.24 -0.95 -5.87
CA SER A 96 -8.41 -2.13 -6.08
C SER A 96 -7.17 -2.10 -5.20
N LEU A 97 -6.74 -3.26 -4.72
CA LEU A 97 -5.50 -3.41 -3.93
C LEU A 97 -4.52 -4.32 -4.66
N GLU A 98 -3.32 -3.80 -4.93
CA GLU A 98 -2.18 -4.56 -5.44
C GLU A 98 -1.02 -4.49 -4.44
N ILE A 99 -0.38 -5.63 -4.20
CA ILE A 99 0.78 -5.73 -3.29
C ILE A 99 1.89 -6.50 -4.01
N PHE A 100 3.07 -5.92 -3.97
CA PHE A 100 4.25 -6.37 -4.68
C PHE A 100 5.45 -6.47 -3.74
N TYR A 101 6.35 -7.41 -4.06
CA TYR A 101 7.66 -7.48 -3.43
C TYR A 101 8.72 -7.03 -4.43
N PHE A 102 9.58 -6.12 -4.00
CA PHE A 102 10.75 -5.69 -4.75
C PHE A 102 11.70 -6.87 -4.94
N HIS A 103 12.11 -7.10 -6.19
CA HIS A 103 13.21 -7.99 -6.52
C HIS A 103 14.29 -7.20 -7.26
N PRO A 104 15.57 -7.38 -6.92
CA PRO A 104 16.65 -6.77 -7.68
C PRO A 104 16.75 -7.40 -9.07
N LEU A 105 17.23 -6.63 -10.04
CA LEU A 105 17.55 -7.13 -11.38
C LEU A 105 18.56 -8.29 -11.27
N ARG A 106 18.45 -9.28 -12.16
CA ARG A 106 19.29 -10.51 -12.15
C ARG A 106 20.80 -10.21 -12.14
N GLU A 107 21.21 -9.13 -12.79
CA GLU A 107 22.61 -8.66 -12.81
C GLU A 107 23.09 -8.24 -11.41
N ASN A 108 22.21 -7.64 -10.60
CA ASN A 108 22.49 -7.22 -9.22
C ASN A 108 22.43 -8.38 -8.22
N GLN A 109 21.94 -9.57 -8.62
CA GLN A 109 21.92 -10.77 -7.78
C GLN A 109 23.24 -11.56 -7.81
N GLN A 110 24.15 -11.22 -8.73
CA GLN A 110 25.42 -11.94 -8.91
C GLN A 110 26.50 -11.55 -7.88
N VAL A 111 26.27 -10.51 -7.07
CA VAL A 111 27.14 -10.14 -5.96
C VAL A 111 26.65 -10.87 -4.71
N PRO A 112 27.35 -11.90 -4.21
CA PRO A 112 26.82 -12.80 -3.17
C PRO A 112 26.76 -12.20 -1.77
N GLU A 113 27.30 -11.00 -1.55
CA GLU A 113 27.64 -10.52 -0.20
C GLU A 113 26.44 -9.93 0.56
N GLU A 114 25.39 -9.43 -0.11
CA GLU A 114 24.21 -8.89 0.58
C GLU A 114 22.96 -8.87 -0.32
N PRO A 115 21.76 -9.27 0.18
CA PRO A 115 20.53 -9.17 -0.59
C PRO A 115 20.19 -7.70 -0.90
N VAL A 116 20.13 -7.36 -2.19
CA VAL A 116 19.74 -6.02 -2.65
C VAL A 116 18.24 -5.83 -2.42
N HIS A 117 17.90 -4.92 -1.51
CA HIS A 117 16.53 -4.56 -1.21
C HIS A 117 16.23 -3.10 -1.55
N SER A 118 14.98 -2.79 -1.89
CA SER A 118 14.56 -1.39 -2.00
C SER A 118 14.52 -0.76 -0.62
N HIS A 119 15.29 0.31 -0.45
CA HIS A 119 15.28 1.15 0.74
C HIS A 119 14.54 2.49 0.50
N LEU A 120 13.73 2.58 -0.56
CA LEU A 120 12.96 3.78 -0.93
C LEU A 120 11.75 3.98 0.00
N LYS A 121 11.48 5.23 0.38
CA LYS A 121 10.27 5.63 1.12
C LYS A 121 9.53 6.70 0.33
N LEU A 122 8.60 6.24 -0.48
CA LEU A 122 7.87 7.06 -1.42
C LEU A 122 6.38 6.77 -1.29
N VAL A 123 5.59 7.84 -1.23
CA VAL A 123 4.14 7.78 -1.44
C VAL A 123 3.80 8.70 -2.59
N THR A 124 3.11 8.23 -3.62
CA THR A 124 2.51 9.09 -4.65
C THR A 124 1.00 9.01 -4.60
N ILE A 125 0.34 10.13 -4.93
CA ILE A 125 -1.10 10.28 -4.88
C ILE A 125 -1.56 10.97 -6.17
N ASP A 126 -2.51 10.33 -6.86
CA ASP A 126 -3.20 10.84 -8.04
C ASP A 126 -2.29 11.34 -9.18
N ASP A 127 -1.05 10.82 -9.25
CA ASP A 127 0.00 11.29 -10.17
C ASP A 127 0.29 12.82 -10.04
N GLU A 128 -0.06 13.41 -8.90
CA GLU A 128 -0.02 14.86 -8.67
C GLU A 128 0.85 15.22 -7.45
N TYR A 129 0.84 14.36 -6.42
CA TYR A 129 1.60 14.55 -5.20
C TYR A 129 2.56 13.39 -4.96
N ALA A 130 3.76 13.71 -4.49
CA ALA A 130 4.74 12.72 -4.05
C ALA A 130 5.35 13.13 -2.72
N VAL A 131 5.36 12.23 -1.75
CA VAL A 131 6.09 12.38 -0.49
C VAL A 131 7.30 11.47 -0.55
N LEU A 132 8.49 12.06 -0.56
CA LEU A 132 9.76 11.36 -0.43
C LEU A 132 10.38 11.70 0.92
N GLY A 133 10.89 10.71 1.64
CA GLY A 133 11.44 10.96 2.97
C GLY A 133 12.35 9.87 3.51
N SER A 134 12.71 10.02 4.78
CA SER A 134 13.50 9.04 5.52
C SER A 134 12.65 7.95 6.18
N GLY A 135 11.41 8.27 6.55
CA GLY A 135 10.56 7.40 7.36
C GLY A 135 9.88 6.28 6.58
N ASN A 136 10.05 5.04 7.06
CA ASN A 136 9.29 3.89 6.56
C ASN A 136 7.80 4.04 6.89
N MET A 137 6.97 3.21 6.28
CA MET A 137 5.57 3.03 6.70
C MET A 137 5.43 2.04 7.88
N ASP A 138 6.41 2.02 8.77
CA ASP A 138 6.44 1.17 9.96
C ASP A 138 6.12 1.95 11.24
N ARG A 139 5.85 1.20 12.31
CA ARG A 139 5.50 1.78 13.61
C ARG A 139 6.63 2.66 14.17
N ALA A 140 7.89 2.26 13.98
CA ALA A 140 9.03 3.00 14.51
C ALA A 140 9.11 4.40 13.89
N SER A 141 9.05 4.47 12.56
CA SER A 141 9.12 5.72 11.80
C SER A 141 7.94 6.65 12.10
N TRP A 142 6.72 6.10 12.23
CA TRP A 142 5.51 6.90 12.41
C TRP A 142 5.27 7.41 13.83
N PHE A 143 5.81 6.75 14.85
CA PHE A 143 5.46 7.05 16.24
C PHE A 143 6.65 7.36 17.15
N THR A 144 7.88 7.04 16.74
CA THR A 144 9.05 7.16 17.63
C THR A 144 10.25 7.87 17.00
N SER A 145 10.47 7.69 15.69
CA SER A 145 11.62 8.29 15.02
C SER A 145 11.38 9.76 14.67
N GLN A 146 12.48 10.51 14.54
CA GLN A 146 12.46 11.85 13.96
C GLN A 146 12.69 11.74 12.47
N GLU A 147 11.60 11.62 11.71
CA GLU A 147 11.64 11.47 10.26
C GLU A 147 11.36 12.79 9.55
N LEU A 148 11.96 12.97 8.37
CA LEU A 148 11.68 14.08 7.48
C LEU A 148 11.04 13.57 6.18
N GLY A 149 9.96 14.21 5.75
CA GLY A 149 9.33 14.00 4.46
C GLY A 149 9.15 15.32 3.72
N ILE A 150 9.40 15.31 2.41
CA ILE A 150 9.19 16.44 1.51
C ILE A 150 8.04 16.10 0.57
N LEU A 151 7.01 16.94 0.57
CA LEU A 151 5.88 16.85 -0.37
C LEU A 151 6.21 17.66 -1.62
N PHE A 152 6.21 16.98 -2.77
CA PHE A 152 6.25 17.58 -4.08
C PHE A 152 4.84 17.62 -4.65
N HIS A 153 4.47 18.75 -5.25
CA HIS A 153 3.24 18.93 -6.00
C HIS A 153 3.60 19.29 -7.44
N SER A 154 3.64 18.29 -8.31
CA SER A 154 4.02 18.48 -9.72
C SER A 154 3.63 17.28 -10.57
N ASN A 155 2.67 17.49 -11.47
CA ASN A 155 2.27 16.51 -12.48
C ASN A 155 3.35 16.23 -13.55
N GLN A 156 4.40 17.06 -13.63
CA GLN A 156 5.54 16.85 -14.52
C GLN A 156 6.66 16.04 -13.88
N LEU A 157 6.69 15.93 -12.54
CA LEU A 157 7.69 15.11 -11.85
C LEU A 157 7.17 13.68 -11.64
N ILE A 158 5.85 13.53 -11.56
CA ILE A 158 5.17 12.31 -11.11
C ILE A 158 4.48 11.70 -12.31
N PHE A 159 5.15 10.75 -12.98
CA PHE A 159 4.60 10.08 -14.16
C PHE A 159 4.11 8.66 -13.85
N PRO A 160 2.90 8.28 -14.32
CA PRO A 160 2.31 6.98 -14.01
C PRO A 160 3.01 5.76 -14.66
N GLU A 161 3.77 5.96 -15.75
CA GLU A 161 4.42 4.85 -16.47
C GLU A 161 5.85 4.55 -15.99
N SER A 162 6.55 5.53 -15.41
CA SER A 162 7.98 5.39 -15.10
C SER A 162 8.27 4.44 -13.93
N TRP A 163 7.35 4.34 -12.95
CA TRP A 163 7.57 3.53 -11.75
C TRP A 163 7.31 2.03 -11.97
N LYS A 164 6.39 1.67 -12.89
CA LYS A 164 6.12 0.26 -13.24
C LYS A 164 7.25 -0.37 -14.06
N ALA A 165 8.02 0.45 -14.79
CA ALA A 165 9.11 -0.01 -15.66
C ALA A 165 10.47 -0.06 -14.95
N ALA A 166 10.66 0.68 -13.84
CA ALA A 166 11.97 0.85 -13.20
C ALA A 166 12.34 -0.25 -12.19
N GLU A 167 11.41 -1.10 -11.77
CA GLU A 167 11.69 -2.11 -10.74
C GLU A 167 11.24 -3.49 -11.21
N ALA A 168 12.09 -4.50 -11.00
CA ALA A 168 11.76 -5.91 -11.17
C ALA A 168 10.72 -6.30 -10.11
N ILE A 169 9.48 -5.91 -10.38
CA ILE A 169 8.30 -6.19 -9.58
C ILE A 169 7.81 -7.57 -10.03
N GLU A 170 7.85 -8.56 -9.13
CA GLU A 170 7.20 -9.83 -9.39
C GLU A 170 5.69 -9.63 -9.57
N THR A 171 5.05 -10.54 -10.31
CA THR A 171 3.60 -10.62 -10.48
C THR A 171 2.89 -10.40 -9.14
N PRO A 172 1.76 -9.65 -9.08
CA PRO A 172 1.11 -9.35 -7.80
C PRO A 172 0.92 -10.65 -7.03
N ALA A 173 1.34 -10.65 -5.75
CA ALA A 173 1.41 -11.88 -4.97
C ALA A 173 0.07 -12.59 -5.07
N LYS A 174 0.04 -13.75 -5.76
CA LYS A 174 -1.17 -14.54 -5.91
C LYS A 174 -1.54 -15.05 -4.52
N TRP A 175 -2.44 -14.29 -3.90
CA TRP A 175 -2.96 -14.29 -2.53
C TRP A 175 -2.93 -15.65 -1.82
N ALA A 176 -1.79 -15.94 -1.17
CA ALA A 176 -1.51 -17.06 -0.26
C ALA A 176 -1.29 -18.44 -0.91
#